data_AF-A0A924HCC3-F1
#
_entry.id   AF-A0A924HCC3-F1
#
_cell.length_a   1.000
_cell.length_b   1.000
_cell.length_c   1.000
_cell.angle_alpha   90.00
_cell.angle_beta   90.00
_cell.angle_gamma   90.00
#
_symmetry.space_group_name_H-M   'P 1'
#
loop_
_entity.id
_entity.type
_entity.pdbx_description
1 polymer ?
#
loop_
_entity_poly.entity_id
_entity_poly.type
_entity_poly.pdbx_seq_one_letter_code
_entity_poly.pdbx_strand_id
1 'polypeptide(L)'
;MAKTSLTVDTADLTSRITRTPFPGSRKIYIEGSRPDIRVPFREVSLTDTLVAEGANTRREANPPLRLFDVSGVYTDPAVSIDVTRGLQPLRGAWINERQDTEALDGISSAYGRERLNDPALSALRMAKAPVPRRAKAGMNVSQMHYARKGIITPEMEYIAIRENLVRAQLAERLAT
;
A
#
# COMPACT_ATOMS: atom_id res chain seq x y z
N MET A 1 28.39 -20.18 23.68
CA MET A 1 26.96 -20.48 23.93
C MET A 1 26.31 -20.82 22.61
N ALA A 2 25.71 -22.00 22.47
CA ALA A 2 25.00 -22.36 21.24
C ALA A 2 23.78 -21.44 21.09
N LYS A 3 23.69 -20.69 19.98
CA LYS A 3 22.51 -19.86 19.70
C LYS A 3 21.34 -20.80 19.44
N THR A 4 20.32 -20.77 20.29
CA THR A 4 19.05 -21.48 20.07
C THR A 4 18.48 -21.06 18.72
N SER A 5 18.21 -22.04 17.85
CA SER A 5 17.57 -21.77 16.56
C SER A 5 16.15 -21.29 16.79
N LEU A 6 15.79 -20.15 16.24
CA LEU A 6 14.42 -19.66 16.27
C LEU A 6 13.56 -20.51 15.32
N THR A 7 12.28 -20.65 15.65
CA THR A 7 11.28 -21.27 14.77
C THR A 7 10.14 -20.28 14.52
N VAL A 8 9.48 -20.39 13.36
CA VAL A 8 8.38 -19.51 12.97
C VAL A 8 7.19 -20.38 12.55
N ASP A 9 6.09 -20.26 13.28
CA ASP A 9 4.79 -20.79 12.87
C ASP A 9 4.08 -19.74 12.01
N THR A 10 4.02 -19.99 10.71
CA THR A 10 3.43 -19.07 9.73
C THR A 10 1.90 -19.04 9.80
N ALA A 11 1.27 -20.14 10.23
CA ALA A 11 -0.18 -20.23 10.38
C ALA A 11 -0.63 -19.43 11.59
N ASP A 12 0.06 -19.60 12.72
CA ASP A 12 -0.16 -18.83 13.94
C ASP A 12 0.04 -17.32 13.69
N LEU A 13 1.15 -16.92 13.06
CA LEU A 13 1.38 -15.51 12.69
C LEU A 13 0.26 -14.94 11.82
N THR A 14 -0.21 -15.70 10.83
CA THR A 14 -1.26 -15.24 9.92
C THR A 14 -2.60 -15.09 10.64
N SER A 15 -2.92 -15.98 11.58
CA SER A 15 -4.15 -15.93 12.37
C SER A 15 -4.21 -14.75 13.35
N ARG A 16 -3.06 -14.28 13.83
CA ARG A 16 -2.97 -13.14 14.78
C ARG A 16 -3.14 -11.77 14.14
N ILE A 17 -3.03 -11.69 12.82
CA ILE A 17 -3.11 -10.42 12.09
C ILE A 17 -4.56 -10.09 11.81
N THR A 18 -5.01 -8.93 12.30
CA THR A 18 -6.36 -8.42 12.00
C THR A 18 -6.47 -8.07 10.52
N ARG A 19 -7.34 -8.79 9.81
CA ARG A 19 -7.58 -8.61 8.36
C ARG A 19 -9.03 -8.29 8.01
N THR A 20 -9.93 -8.41 8.99
CA THR A 20 -11.34 -8.11 8.79
C THR A 20 -11.51 -6.63 8.45
N PRO A 21 -12.20 -6.28 7.33
CA PRO A 21 -12.55 -4.90 7.05
C PRO A 21 -13.35 -4.28 8.21
N PHE A 22 -13.21 -2.98 8.42
CA PHE A 22 -14.03 -2.28 9.41
C PHE A 22 -15.52 -2.46 9.08
N PRO A 23 -16.39 -2.65 10.10
CA PRO A 23 -17.84 -2.77 9.87
C PRO A 23 -18.40 -1.62 9.03
N GLY A 24 -19.34 -1.95 8.14
CA GLY A 24 -19.95 -0.99 7.21
C GLY A 24 -18.96 -0.36 6.21
N SER A 25 -17.73 -0.86 6.13
CA SER A 25 -16.68 -0.31 5.28
C SER A 25 -16.11 -1.34 4.32
N ARG A 26 -15.70 -0.89 3.13
CA ARG A 26 -14.98 -1.70 2.15
C ARG A 26 -13.74 -0.98 1.64
N LYS A 27 -12.72 -1.74 1.27
CA LYS A 27 -11.57 -1.23 0.52
C LYS A 27 -12.04 -0.87 -0.89
N ILE A 28 -11.66 0.31 -1.37
CA ILE A 28 -11.78 0.70 -2.76
C ILE A 28 -10.45 1.25 -3.26
N TYR A 29 -10.29 1.33 -4.58
CA TYR A 29 -9.13 1.92 -5.21
C TYR A 29 -9.58 2.92 -6.25
N ILE A 30 -8.99 4.11 -6.23
CA ILE A 30 -9.11 5.06 -7.34
C ILE A 30 -7.93 4.83 -8.26
N GLU A 31 -8.22 4.56 -9.53
CA GLU A 31 -7.20 4.42 -10.57
C GLU A 31 -6.71 5.80 -11.00
N GLY A 32 -5.39 5.93 -11.21
CA GLY A 32 -4.78 7.13 -11.78
C GLY A 32 -4.77 7.11 -13.30
N SER A 33 -3.81 7.83 -13.89
CA SER A 33 -3.58 7.87 -15.34
C SER A 33 -3.14 6.52 -15.92
N ARG A 34 -2.73 5.57 -15.07
CA ARG A 34 -2.28 4.24 -15.43
C ARG A 34 -2.95 3.17 -14.56
N PRO A 35 -3.22 1.96 -15.10
CA PRO A 35 -3.86 0.87 -14.34
C PRO A 35 -3.07 0.37 -13.12
N ASP A 36 -1.75 0.59 -13.11
CA ASP A 36 -0.88 0.21 -11.99
C ASP A 36 -0.85 1.26 -10.86
N ILE A 37 -1.40 2.46 -11.07
CA ILE A 37 -1.57 3.50 -10.06
C ILE A 37 -2.96 3.33 -9.42
N ARG A 38 -3.03 2.49 -8.38
CA ARG A 38 -4.27 2.23 -7.64
C ARG A 38 -4.16 2.77 -6.22
N VAL A 39 -4.84 3.89 -5.96
CA VAL A 39 -4.76 4.61 -4.68
C VAL A 39 -5.86 4.12 -3.72
N PRO A 40 -5.50 3.55 -2.55
CA PRO A 40 -6.46 2.92 -1.65
C PRO A 40 -7.23 3.96 -0.84
N PHE A 41 -8.54 3.72 -0.73
CA PHE A 41 -9.42 4.40 0.19
C PHE A 41 -10.33 3.38 0.89
N ARG A 42 -10.96 3.82 1.96
CA ARG A 42 -12.01 3.09 2.64
C ARG A 42 -13.34 3.77 2.37
N GLU A 43 -14.30 3.04 1.84
CA GLU A 43 -15.63 3.54 1.60
C GLU A 43 -16.59 3.04 2.69
N VAL A 44 -17.23 3.96 3.40
CA VAL A 44 -18.17 3.69 4.49
C VAL A 44 -19.59 3.87 3.97
N SER A 45 -20.39 2.81 4.08
CA SER A 45 -21.81 2.87 3.76
C SER A 45 -22.57 3.60 4.87
N LEU A 46 -23.42 4.54 4.49
CA LEU A 46 -24.25 5.31 5.42
C LEU A 46 -25.70 4.83 5.33
N THR A 47 -26.39 4.81 6.45
CA THR A 47 -27.84 4.55 6.48
C THR A 47 -28.62 5.73 5.92
N ASP A 48 -29.80 5.50 5.36
CA ASP A 48 -30.69 6.58 4.89
C ASP A 48 -31.02 7.61 5.98
N THR A 49 -31.11 8.88 5.60
CA THR A 49 -31.65 9.95 6.44
C THR A 49 -33.18 9.89 6.43
N LEU A 50 -33.80 9.96 7.61
CA LEU A 50 -35.25 10.12 7.73
C LEU A 50 -35.61 11.60 7.63
N VAL A 51 -36.36 11.98 6.59
CA VAL A 51 -36.80 13.35 6.36
C VAL A 51 -38.31 13.42 6.61
N ALA A 52 -38.72 14.32 7.50
CA ALA A 52 -40.13 14.56 7.76
C ALA A 52 -40.76 15.36 6.61
N GLU A 53 -41.90 14.88 6.11
CA GLU A 53 -42.72 15.53 5.09
C GLU A 53 -44.16 15.62 5.61
N GLY A 54 -44.42 16.65 6.41
CA GLY A 54 -45.70 16.82 7.10
C GLY A 54 -45.97 15.66 8.06
N ALA A 55 -47.05 14.91 7.83
CA ALA A 55 -47.40 13.72 8.62
C ALA A 55 -46.66 12.45 8.20
N ASN A 56 -45.93 12.47 7.08
CA ASN A 56 -45.21 11.31 6.55
C ASN A 56 -43.70 11.43 6.79
N THR A 57 -42.98 10.31 6.63
CA THR A 57 -41.52 10.27 6.65
C THR A 57 -41.03 9.60 5.37
N ARG A 58 -40.08 10.24 4.68
CA ARG A 58 -39.35 9.60 3.58
C ARG A 58 -37.92 9.24 3.99
N ARG A 59 -37.36 8.24 3.32
CA ARG A 59 -35.95 7.87 3.42
C ARG A 59 -35.18 8.52 2.29
N GLU A 60 -34.11 9.23 2.63
CA GLU A 60 -33.16 9.80 1.69
C GLU A 60 -31.85 9.02 1.76
N ALA A 61 -31.46 8.38 0.65
CA ALA A 61 -30.21 7.63 0.60
C ALA A 61 -29.01 8.57 0.76
N ASN A 62 -28.11 8.23 1.68
CA ASN A 62 -26.86 8.95 1.84
C ASN A 62 -25.78 8.36 0.91
N PRO A 63 -25.06 9.18 0.13
CA PRO A 63 -23.92 8.69 -0.63
C PRO A 63 -22.85 8.19 0.35
N PRO A 64 -22.07 7.17 -0.03
CA PRO A 64 -21.06 6.62 0.86
C PRO A 64 -19.96 7.64 1.18
N LEU A 65 -19.41 7.56 2.39
CA LEU A 65 -18.30 8.40 2.83
C LEU A 65 -16.98 7.68 2.54
N ARG A 66 -16.17 8.24 1.63
CA ARG A 66 -14.81 7.75 1.41
C ARG A 66 -13.84 8.44 2.37
N LEU A 67 -12.92 7.66 2.91
CA LEU A 67 -11.90 8.07 3.85
C LEU A 67 -10.53 7.58 3.38
N PHE A 68 -9.51 8.35 3.72
CA PHE A 68 -8.13 7.92 3.55
C PHE A 68 -7.84 6.62 4.28
N ASP A 69 -7.11 5.71 3.64
CA ASP A 69 -6.85 4.38 4.19
C ASP A 69 -5.35 4.04 4.16
N VAL A 70 -4.77 3.88 5.35
CA VAL A 70 -3.36 3.53 5.57
C VAL A 70 -3.16 2.04 5.88
N SER A 71 -4.24 1.25 5.95
CA SER A 71 -4.14 -0.16 6.31
C SER A 71 -3.47 -1.04 5.24
N GLY A 72 -3.14 -0.50 4.07
CA GLY A 72 -2.55 -1.25 2.96
C GLY A 72 -3.49 -2.36 2.46
N VAL A 73 -2.94 -3.47 1.97
CA VAL A 73 -3.75 -4.60 1.50
C VAL A 73 -4.33 -5.46 2.64
N TYR A 74 -3.99 -5.17 3.90
CA TYR A 74 -4.41 -6.01 5.04
C TYR A 74 -5.93 -6.04 5.25
N THR A 75 -6.64 -4.98 4.86
CA THR A 75 -8.12 -4.94 4.89
C THR A 75 -8.74 -5.13 3.51
N ASP A 76 -7.97 -5.57 2.52
CA ASP A 76 -8.49 -5.97 1.22
C ASP A 76 -8.80 -7.48 1.23
N PRO A 77 -10.08 -7.89 1.26
CA PRO A 77 -10.45 -9.31 1.30
C PRO A 77 -10.07 -10.06 0.01
N ALA A 78 -9.80 -9.35 -1.09
CA ALA A 78 -9.38 -9.96 -2.35
C ALA A 78 -7.89 -10.35 -2.37
N VAL A 79 -7.09 -9.89 -1.39
CA VAL A 79 -5.65 -10.14 -1.35
C VAL A 79 -5.32 -11.24 -0.36
N SER A 80 -4.72 -12.32 -0.86
CA SER A 80 -4.08 -13.33 -0.02
C SER A 80 -2.73 -12.81 0.50
N ILE A 81 -2.54 -12.83 1.82
CA ILE A 81 -1.34 -12.30 2.49
C ILE A 81 -0.59 -13.45 3.12
N ASP A 82 0.70 -13.51 2.79
CA ASP A 82 1.69 -14.36 3.44
C ASP A 82 2.83 -13.46 3.92
N VAL A 83 2.91 -13.27 5.24
CA VAL A 83 3.91 -12.38 5.85
C VAL A 83 5.34 -12.86 5.64
N THR A 84 5.55 -14.15 5.36
CA THR A 84 6.88 -14.68 5.07
C THR A 84 7.37 -14.37 3.66
N ARG A 85 6.44 -14.03 2.76
CA ARG A 85 6.74 -13.65 1.37
C ARG A 85 6.76 -12.13 1.16
N GLY A 86 6.18 -11.39 2.11
CA GLY A 86 6.03 -9.94 2.02
C GLY A 86 4.91 -9.53 1.06
N LEU A 87 4.70 -8.21 0.96
CA LEU A 87 3.68 -7.65 0.08
C LEU A 87 4.18 -7.55 -1.38
N GLN A 88 3.25 -7.53 -2.32
CA GLN A 88 3.56 -7.27 -3.72
C GLN A 88 4.24 -5.90 -3.87
N PRO A 89 5.40 -5.81 -4.56
CA PRO A 89 6.13 -4.55 -4.72
C PRO A 89 5.49 -3.68 -5.81
N LEU A 90 4.38 -3.00 -5.47
CA LEU A 90 3.59 -2.18 -6.42
C LEU A 90 4.44 -1.16 -7.20
N ARG A 91 5.45 -0.57 -6.55
CA ARG A 91 6.34 0.45 -7.13
C ARG A 91 7.49 -0.12 -7.97
N GLY A 92 7.62 -1.45 -8.05
CA GLY A 92 8.76 -2.10 -8.69
C GLY A 92 8.90 -1.71 -10.17
N ALA A 93 7.79 -1.70 -10.91
CA ALA A 93 7.76 -1.27 -12.30
C ALA A 93 8.16 0.21 -12.45
N TRP A 94 7.58 1.10 -11.64
CA TRP A 94 7.88 2.54 -11.69
C TRP A 94 9.36 2.86 -11.46
N ILE A 95 9.99 2.13 -10.54
CA ILE A 95 11.42 2.28 -10.23
C ILE A 95 12.27 1.75 -11.39
N ASN A 96 11.91 0.61 -11.98
CA ASN A 96 12.66 0.01 -13.09
C ASN A 96 12.55 0.84 -14.37
N GLU A 97 11.38 1.42 -14.67
CA GLU A 97 11.13 2.23 -15.86
C GLU A 97 12.05 3.45 -15.97
N ARG A 98 12.44 4.05 -14.84
CA ARG A 98 13.32 5.23 -14.82
C ARG A 98 14.78 4.96 -15.19
N GLN A 99 15.20 3.69 -15.16
CA GLN A 99 16.55 3.25 -15.58
C GLN A 99 17.71 3.98 -14.88
N ASP A 100 17.49 4.56 -13.71
CA ASP A 100 18.47 5.31 -12.91
C ASP A 100 18.96 4.55 -11.67
N THR A 101 18.44 3.35 -11.45
CA THR A 101 18.87 2.42 -10.41
C THR A 101 19.44 1.13 -10.99
N GLU A 102 20.31 0.50 -10.22
CA GLU A 102 20.84 -0.84 -10.48
C GLU A 102 20.61 -1.75 -9.26
N ALA A 103 20.39 -3.04 -9.53
CA ALA A 103 20.32 -4.05 -8.48
C ALA A 103 21.73 -4.36 -7.98
N LEU A 104 21.86 -4.59 -6.67
CA LEU A 104 23.08 -5.10 -6.08
C LEU A 104 23.07 -6.63 -6.09
N ASP A 105 24.25 -7.24 -6.10
CA ASP A 105 24.41 -8.70 -6.00
C ASP A 105 23.91 -9.26 -4.66
N GLY A 106 23.74 -8.39 -3.66
CA GLY A 106 23.19 -8.73 -2.37
C GLY A 106 23.28 -7.58 -1.36
N ILE A 107 23.10 -7.93 -0.09
CA ILE A 107 23.23 -6.98 1.02
C ILE A 107 24.70 -6.56 1.15
N SER A 108 24.97 -5.26 1.08
CA SER A 108 26.34 -4.72 1.07
C SER A 108 26.87 -4.36 2.46
N SER A 109 26.00 -4.02 3.43
CA SER A 109 26.42 -3.62 4.77
C SER A 109 27.04 -4.78 5.55
N ALA A 110 28.07 -4.48 6.37
CA ALA A 110 28.74 -5.50 7.18
C ALA A 110 27.75 -6.21 8.13
N TYR A 111 26.93 -5.43 8.84
CA TYR A 111 25.88 -5.94 9.72
C TYR A 111 24.87 -6.82 8.96
N GLY A 112 24.43 -6.39 7.78
CA GLY A 112 23.46 -7.14 6.99
C GLY A 112 24.01 -8.47 6.49
N ARG A 113 25.30 -8.52 6.10
CA ARG A 113 25.99 -9.76 5.74
C ARG A 113 26.16 -10.70 6.93
N GLU A 114 26.53 -10.17 8.09
CA GLU A 114 26.63 -10.95 9.34
C GLU A 114 25.29 -11.61 9.68
N ARG A 115 24.20 -10.84 9.68
CA ARG A 115 22.84 -11.36 9.93
C ARG A 115 22.38 -12.35 8.87
N LEU A 116 22.67 -12.09 7.60
CA LEU A 116 22.34 -13.00 6.51
C LEU A 116 23.03 -14.35 6.68
N ASN A 117 24.26 -14.38 7.22
CA ASN A 117 25.03 -15.61 7.41
C ASN A 117 24.80 -16.30 8.76
N ASP A 118 24.01 -15.71 9.68
CA ASP A 118 23.74 -16.30 11.00
C ASP A 118 22.69 -17.44 10.90
N PRO A 119 23.05 -18.71 11.16
CA PRO A 119 22.12 -19.83 11.08
C PRO A 119 20.97 -19.74 12.08
N ALA A 120 21.16 -19.06 13.22
CA ALA A 120 20.12 -18.91 14.24
C ALA A 120 18.92 -18.10 13.73
N LEU A 121 19.10 -17.31 12.67
CA LEU A 121 18.08 -16.46 12.06
C LEU A 121 17.42 -17.11 10.84
N SER A 122 17.77 -18.35 10.50
CA SER A 122 17.29 -18.99 9.27
C SER A 122 15.77 -19.05 9.20
N ALA A 123 15.09 -19.32 10.31
CA ALA A 123 13.62 -19.36 10.36
C ALA A 123 12.94 -17.99 10.20
N LEU A 124 13.66 -16.90 10.46
CA LEU A 124 13.13 -15.53 10.31
C LEU A 124 13.31 -14.97 8.89
N ARG A 125 14.00 -15.69 8.00
CA ARG A 125 14.27 -15.20 6.65
C ARG A 125 12.98 -15.22 5.83
N MET A 126 12.74 -14.14 5.10
CA MET A 126 11.67 -14.11 4.10
C MET A 126 11.96 -15.16 3.02
N ALA A 127 10.91 -15.85 2.56
CA ALA A 127 11.02 -16.85 1.51
C ALA A 127 11.56 -16.26 0.19
N LYS A 128 11.29 -14.97 -0.07
CA LYS A 128 11.86 -14.21 -1.17
C LYS A 128 12.44 -12.91 -0.64
N ALA A 129 13.76 -12.89 -0.43
CA ALA A 129 14.45 -11.68 -0.02
C ALA A 129 14.39 -10.62 -1.14
N PRO A 130 14.05 -9.35 -0.83
CA PRO A 130 14.15 -8.28 -1.81
C PRO A 130 15.61 -8.04 -2.18
N VAL A 131 15.87 -7.83 -3.48
CA VAL A 131 17.21 -7.47 -3.96
C VAL A 131 17.43 -5.98 -3.74
N PRO A 132 18.43 -5.56 -2.92
CA PRO A 132 18.71 -4.15 -2.72
C PRO A 132 19.05 -3.46 -4.03
N ARG A 133 18.64 -2.20 -4.16
CA ARG A 133 18.95 -1.36 -5.32
C ARG A 133 19.67 -0.09 -4.86
N ARG A 134 20.50 0.46 -5.74
CA ARG A 134 21.13 1.78 -5.55
C ARG A 134 20.98 2.62 -6.81
N ALA A 135 21.19 3.93 -6.69
CA ALA A 135 21.36 4.79 -7.85
C ALA A 135 22.58 4.34 -8.66
N LYS A 136 22.47 4.40 -9.99
CA LYS A 136 23.63 4.26 -10.88
C LYS A 136 24.64 5.39 -10.61
N ALA A 137 25.91 5.17 -10.95
CA ALA A 137 26.94 6.18 -10.79
C ALA A 137 26.54 7.50 -11.47
N GLY A 138 26.66 8.62 -10.75
CA GLY A 138 26.30 9.95 -11.25
C GLY A 138 24.79 10.27 -11.27
N MET A 139 23.92 9.32 -10.89
CA MET A 139 22.47 9.55 -10.84
C MET A 139 21.99 9.92 -9.42
N ASN A 140 20.86 10.62 -9.35
CA ASN A 140 20.17 10.94 -8.10
C ASN A 140 18.71 10.51 -8.22
N VAL A 141 18.26 9.70 -7.26
CA VAL A 141 16.96 9.01 -7.32
C VAL A 141 15.91 9.60 -6.37
N SER A 142 16.21 10.75 -5.74
CA SER A 142 15.30 11.40 -4.81
C SER A 142 14.12 12.07 -5.53
N GLN A 143 12.95 12.10 -4.89
CA GLN A 143 11.78 12.80 -5.44
C GLN A 143 12.05 14.30 -5.64
N MET A 144 12.84 14.92 -4.76
CA MET A 144 13.28 16.30 -4.91
C MET A 144 14.12 16.52 -6.18
N HIS A 145 14.98 15.58 -6.56
CA HIS A 145 15.76 15.65 -7.79
C HIS A 145 14.86 15.66 -9.03
N TYR A 146 13.88 14.75 -9.10
CA TYR A 146 12.92 14.72 -10.20
C TYR A 146 12.08 16.00 -10.26
N ALA A 147 11.57 16.46 -9.10
CA ALA A 147 10.78 17.69 -9.03
C ALA A 147 11.54 18.92 -9.54
N ARG A 148 12.81 19.09 -9.15
CA ARG A 148 13.67 20.19 -9.63
C ARG A 148 13.97 20.13 -11.13
N LYS A 149 13.87 18.95 -11.74
CA LYS A 149 13.97 18.74 -13.19
C LYS A 149 12.62 18.91 -13.92
N GLY A 150 11.54 19.21 -13.22
CA GLY A 150 10.20 19.29 -13.80
C GLY A 150 9.59 17.94 -14.17
N ILE A 151 10.09 16.84 -13.59
CA ILE A 151 9.59 15.49 -13.85
C ILE A 151 8.54 15.12 -12.80
N ILE A 152 7.32 14.80 -13.24
CA ILE A 152 6.27 14.23 -12.40
C ILE A 152 6.43 12.71 -12.37
N THR A 153 6.66 12.14 -11.19
CA THR A 153 6.78 10.68 -11.03
C THR A 153 5.42 10.03 -10.75
N PRO A 154 5.25 8.72 -11.00
CA PRO A 154 4.06 7.99 -10.57
C PRO A 154 3.79 8.13 -9.06
N GLU A 155 4.83 8.26 -8.23
CA GLU A 155 4.67 8.53 -6.80
C GLU A 155 4.03 9.90 -6.51
N MET A 156 4.37 10.93 -7.29
CA MET A 156 3.76 12.27 -7.14
C MET A 156 2.28 12.23 -7.53
N GLU A 157 1.93 11.56 -8.63
CA GLU A 157 0.53 11.38 -9.03
C GLU A 157 -0.26 10.58 -7.99
N TYR A 158 0.30 9.46 -7.52
CA TYR A 158 -0.33 8.63 -6.51
C TYR A 158 -0.72 9.45 -5.26
N ILE A 159 0.19 10.31 -4.78
CA ILE A 159 -0.10 11.19 -3.64
C ILE A 159 -1.08 12.29 -4.03
N ALA A 160 -1.00 12.87 -5.23
CA ALA A 160 -1.95 13.89 -5.68
C ALA A 160 -3.40 13.35 -5.69
N ILE A 161 -3.61 12.12 -6.16
CA ILE A 161 -4.93 11.45 -6.09
C ILE A 161 -5.32 11.21 -4.64
N ARG A 162 -4.38 10.74 -3.81
CA ARG A 162 -4.61 10.42 -2.40
C ARG A 162 -5.10 11.62 -1.59
N GLU A 163 -4.52 12.80 -1.83
CA GLU A 163 -4.83 14.03 -1.10
C GLU A 163 -6.06 14.77 -1.67
N ASN A 164 -6.42 14.56 -2.94
CA ASN A 164 -7.54 15.26 -3.59
C ASN A 164 -8.89 14.53 -3.49
N LEU A 165 -9.08 13.64 -2.51
CA LEU A 165 -10.29 12.83 -2.34
C LEU A 165 -11.59 13.66 -2.41
N VAL A 166 -11.61 14.83 -1.78
CA VAL A 166 -12.79 15.72 -1.75
C VAL A 166 -13.14 16.25 -3.14
N ARG A 167 -12.13 16.56 -3.99
CA ARG A 167 -12.38 17.01 -5.37
C ARG A 167 -12.94 15.89 -6.23
N ALA A 168 -12.44 14.67 -6.07
CA ALA A 168 -12.98 13.49 -6.76
C ALA A 168 -14.44 13.23 -6.35
N GLN A 169 -14.76 13.31 -5.05
CA GLN A 169 -16.13 13.17 -4.56
C GLN A 169 -17.09 14.27 -5.03
N LEU A 170 -16.61 15.52 -5.12
CA LEU A 170 -17.43 16.65 -5.58
C LEU A 170 -17.81 16.50 -7.05
N ALA A 171 -16.87 16.09 -7.91
CA ALA A 171 -17.15 15.86 -9.32
C ALA A 171 -18.23 14.78 -9.53
N GLU A 172 -18.17 13.67 -8.79
CA GLU A 172 -19.19 12.62 -8.82
C GLU A 172 -20.57 13.12 -8.37
N ARG A 173 -20.62 13.89 -7.26
CA ARG A 173 -21.86 14.46 -6.75
C ARG A 173 -22.50 15.47 -7.70
N LEU A 174 -21.71 16.22 -8.46
CA LEU A 174 -22.21 17.21 -9.44
C LEU A 174 -22.61 16.57 -10.77
N ALA A 175 -22.13 15.36 -11.06
CA ALA A 175 -22.48 14.61 -12.27
C ALA A 175 -23.75 13.75 -12.11
N THR A 176 -24.31 13.69 -10.90
CA THR A 176 -25.55 12.97 -10.56
C THR A 176 -26.68 13.97 -10.32
#